data_AF-A0A3Q4HCS7-F1
#
_entry.id   AF-A0A3Q4HCS7-F1
#
_cell.length_a   1.000
_cell.length_b   1.000
_cell.length_c   1.000
_cell.angle_alpha   90.00
_cell.angle_beta   90.00
_cell.angle_gamma   90.00
#
_symmetry.space_group_name_H-M   'P 1'
#
loop_
_entity.id
_entity.type
_entity.pdbx_description
1 polymer ?
#
loop_
_entity_poly.entity_id
_entity_poly.type
_entity_poly.pdbx_seq_one_letter_code
_entity_poly.pdbx_strand_id
1 'polypeptide(L)'
;MDKEAGEGENKVRIHSDRDTEENFISVSGDKNEAVSAEMPTSDPEEKHCDSGKVTEEFSAEEAATFEPEAKSEDELCTEFDVMIKVKEQPLCHEEIVVSETNSTYHDDALKLHPETQDTEISSPLHHEDEEAEKEGATSACAQKLNIKYKEYRQLLQELCKERDKARHNSSQLQMKLAQYFKKAGDSVQLEGEKPVSEQLQEYERYINTLTDLKQQLRAESEAAQRQAEDLRLQSQEQLGKMEDEWRALMALKQDTAVKMLSRRLGKEAARAKAEASLRAEQLRQDELIKLRLKHIKLNMKICKLEAELRRGEEHDRDPTQIQFEQLQAEKLEQKKQAEKQHEGSVKLQKKISSSLECLSHIKEKLRWCQMEVKVKREQLTEVETVVAGKRDHLTRVKQENSRLHRQNLRLKEQRGLLGNRVLLQDFEDTVNASDQLEEQLEHLKCRQAEILFSCGGWKSQ
;
A
#
# COMPACT_ATOMS: atom_id res chain seq x y z
N MET A 1 -6.30 24.99 65.92
CA MET A 1 -5.36 25.37 64.84
C MET A 1 -4.88 24.14 64.07
N ASP A 2 -5.60 23.63 63.07
CA ASP A 2 -7.06 23.59 62.86
C ASP A 2 -7.40 22.59 61.73
N LYS A 3 -8.55 21.92 61.87
CA LYS A 3 -9.68 21.78 60.92
C LYS A 3 -9.41 21.95 59.39
N GLU A 4 -10.03 21.21 58.47
CA GLU A 4 -11.06 20.14 58.62
C GLU A 4 -11.21 19.26 57.35
N ALA A 5 -12.22 18.37 57.38
CA ALA A 5 -12.78 17.53 56.32
C ALA A 5 -13.10 18.26 54.98
N GLY A 6 -13.40 17.57 53.87
CA GLY A 6 -13.50 16.12 53.59
C GLY A 6 -14.59 15.83 52.53
N GLU A 7 -14.85 14.54 52.23
CA GLU A 7 -15.98 14.01 51.41
C GLU A 7 -16.04 14.53 49.93
N GLY A 8 -16.72 13.95 48.93
CA GLY A 8 -17.36 12.65 48.66
C GLY A 8 -17.23 12.40 47.12
N GLU A 9 -17.73 11.36 46.45
CA GLU A 9 -18.84 10.44 46.70
C GLU A 9 -18.54 9.01 46.20
N ASN A 10 -19.40 8.06 46.55
CA ASN A 10 -19.37 6.66 46.12
C ASN A 10 -20.57 6.35 45.19
N LYS A 11 -20.38 5.60 44.10
CA LYS A 11 -21.47 5.26 43.17
C LYS A 11 -21.45 3.82 42.66
N VAL A 12 -21.71 2.89 43.59
CA VAL A 12 -22.16 1.52 43.29
C VAL A 12 -23.44 1.56 42.45
N ARG A 13 -23.55 0.66 41.46
CA ARG A 13 -24.80 0.42 40.71
C ARG A 13 -24.98 -1.09 40.52
N ILE A 14 -26.05 -1.63 41.09
CA ILE A 14 -26.44 -3.05 41.05
C ILE A 14 -27.94 -3.12 40.68
N HIS A 15 -28.38 -4.30 40.21
CA HIS A 15 -29.69 -4.62 39.62
C HIS A 15 -29.87 -4.14 38.17
N SER A 16 -30.63 -4.84 37.32
CA SER A 16 -31.53 -5.97 37.62
C SER A 16 -31.28 -7.23 36.78
N ASP A 17 -31.61 -8.37 37.36
CA ASP A 17 -31.73 -9.68 36.74
C ASP A 17 -32.86 -9.73 35.69
N ARG A 18 -32.80 -10.68 34.76
CA ARG A 18 -33.97 -11.22 34.06
C ARG A 18 -33.68 -12.60 33.46
N ASP A 19 -34.54 -13.55 33.78
CA ASP A 19 -34.46 -14.95 33.37
C ASP A 19 -34.97 -15.19 31.94
N THR A 20 -34.43 -16.22 31.28
CA THR A 20 -35.12 -16.98 30.23
C THR A 20 -34.73 -18.45 30.33
N GLU A 21 -35.66 -19.35 30.06
CA GLU A 21 -35.61 -20.76 30.45
C GLU A 21 -34.86 -21.69 29.47
N GLU A 22 -34.42 -22.79 30.06
CA GLU A 22 -34.23 -24.16 29.54
C GLU A 22 -34.55 -24.47 28.07
N ASN A 23 -33.71 -25.32 27.46
CA ASN A 23 -34.25 -26.51 26.79
C ASN A 23 -33.27 -27.71 26.81
N PHE A 24 -33.81 -28.92 26.95
CA PHE A 24 -33.10 -30.19 27.10
C PHE A 24 -33.43 -31.10 25.89
N ILE A 25 -32.43 -31.61 25.18
CA ILE A 25 -32.59 -32.80 24.31
C ILE A 25 -31.40 -33.75 24.52
N SER A 26 -31.69 -35.06 24.47
CA SER A 26 -30.88 -36.11 25.09
C SER A 26 -29.98 -36.91 24.15
N VAL A 27 -29.03 -37.59 24.81
CA VAL A 27 -28.14 -38.67 24.35
C VAL A 27 -28.78 -39.71 23.43
N SER A 28 -28.14 -39.95 22.29
CA SER A 28 -27.76 -41.29 21.80
C SER A 28 -26.57 -41.17 20.81
N GLY A 29 -25.61 -42.09 20.72
CA GLY A 29 -25.33 -43.23 21.59
C GLY A 29 -25.67 -44.58 20.98
N ASP A 30 -24.86 -45.05 20.03
CA ASP A 30 -24.59 -46.49 19.90
C ASP A 30 -23.20 -46.78 19.30
N LYS A 31 -22.77 -48.04 19.39
CA LYS A 31 -21.46 -48.57 18.97
C LYS A 31 -21.58 -49.30 17.63
N ASN A 32 -20.44 -49.57 16.99
CA ASN A 32 -20.12 -50.93 16.58
C ASN A 32 -18.63 -51.12 16.27
N GLU A 33 -18.19 -52.36 16.32
CA GLU A 33 -16.80 -52.82 16.36
C GLU A 33 -16.63 -53.99 15.40
N ALA A 34 -15.60 -53.96 14.54
CA ALA A 34 -15.28 -55.07 13.62
C ALA A 34 -13.78 -55.10 13.32
N VAL A 35 -13.20 -56.30 13.32
CA VAL A 35 -11.75 -56.54 13.18
C VAL A 35 -11.48 -57.53 12.05
N SER A 36 -10.57 -57.18 11.13
CA SER A 36 -9.62 -58.07 10.40
C SER A 36 -8.72 -57.14 9.55
N ALA A 37 -7.39 -57.15 9.54
CA ALA A 37 -6.37 -58.22 9.60
C ALA A 37 -6.02 -58.84 8.23
N GLU A 38 -4.93 -58.37 7.62
CA GLU A 38 -3.96 -59.19 6.85
C GLU A 38 -2.63 -58.42 6.60
N MET A 39 -1.58 -59.15 6.21
CA MET A 39 -0.14 -58.80 6.07
C MET A 39 0.50 -59.82 5.09
N PRO A 40 1.79 -59.72 4.68
CA PRO A 40 2.75 -58.60 4.67
C PRO A 40 2.89 -58.05 3.21
N THR A 41 4.00 -57.66 2.53
CA THR A 41 5.49 -57.57 2.68
C THR A 41 5.97 -56.29 1.93
N SER A 42 7.25 -55.90 1.81
CA SER A 42 8.56 -56.50 2.17
C SER A 42 9.59 -55.41 2.53
N ASP A 43 10.47 -55.72 3.47
CA ASP A 43 11.74 -55.04 3.84
C ASP A 43 12.89 -55.34 2.82
N PRO A 44 14.15 -54.87 3.01
CA PRO A 44 14.73 -53.88 3.95
C PRO A 44 15.36 -52.69 3.13
N GLU A 45 16.54 -52.06 3.33
CA GLU A 45 17.69 -52.19 4.24
C GLU A 45 18.57 -50.90 4.29
N GLU A 46 18.72 -50.29 5.49
CA GLU A 46 19.94 -49.69 6.10
C GLU A 46 20.86 -48.67 5.36
N LYS A 47 21.74 -47.87 6.00
CA LYS A 47 22.21 -47.64 7.41
C LYS A 47 22.62 -46.14 7.50
N HIS A 48 22.35 -45.37 8.58
CA HIS A 48 23.21 -45.14 9.78
C HIS A 48 24.73 -45.01 9.50
N CYS A 49 25.54 -44.14 10.11
CA CYS A 49 25.43 -43.22 11.26
C CYS A 49 26.53 -42.12 11.13
N ASP A 50 26.36 -40.82 11.47
CA ASP A 50 26.36 -40.17 12.82
C ASP A 50 27.71 -39.45 13.17
N SER A 51 27.68 -38.61 14.22
CA SER A 51 28.76 -37.91 14.93
C SER A 51 29.24 -36.53 14.40
N GLY A 52 29.63 -35.66 15.34
CA GLY A 52 30.21 -34.34 15.12
C GLY A 52 30.68 -33.66 16.43
N LYS A 53 31.49 -32.60 16.31
CA LYS A 53 31.96 -31.59 17.32
C LYS A 53 32.70 -30.49 16.52
N VAL A 54 32.63 -29.17 16.77
CA VAL A 54 32.62 -28.30 17.98
C VAL A 54 34.02 -28.04 18.57
N THR A 55 34.63 -26.91 18.16
CA THR A 55 35.53 -25.91 18.80
C THR A 55 35.86 -24.87 17.68
N GLU A 56 35.96 -23.53 17.84
CA GLU A 56 36.79 -22.67 18.72
C GLU A 56 38.31 -22.81 18.41
N GLU A 57 39.15 -21.76 18.29
CA GLU A 57 39.03 -20.30 18.58
C GLU A 57 40.18 -19.46 17.90
N PHE A 58 40.10 -18.09 17.89
CA PHE A 58 41.16 -17.07 17.56
C PHE A 58 41.86 -17.11 16.16
N SER A 59 42.58 -16.10 15.61
CA SER A 59 42.94 -14.67 15.91
C SER A 59 43.21 -13.93 14.56
N ALA A 60 43.07 -12.60 14.35
CA ALA A 60 44.00 -11.47 14.65
C ALA A 60 45.45 -11.65 14.13
N GLU A 61 46.18 -10.70 13.51
CA GLU A 61 45.95 -9.30 13.02
C GLU A 61 47.07 -8.93 11.96
N GLU A 62 47.34 -7.64 11.69
CA GLU A 62 48.47 -7.07 10.90
C GLU A 62 48.55 -7.36 9.37
N ALA A 63 49.29 -6.60 8.53
CA ALA A 63 49.65 -5.17 8.52
C ALA A 63 50.16 -4.77 7.09
N ALA A 64 50.29 -3.46 6.81
CA ALA A 64 50.64 -2.92 5.48
C ALA A 64 52.10 -3.13 5.03
N THR A 65 52.40 -3.05 3.72
CA THR A 65 53.32 -2.02 3.14
C THR A 65 53.54 -2.05 1.61
N PHE A 66 53.85 -0.87 1.06
CA PHE A 66 54.70 -0.51 -0.11
C PHE A 66 54.49 -1.06 -1.55
N GLU A 67 53.98 -0.17 -2.41
CA GLU A 67 54.49 0.19 -3.76
C GLU A 67 56.04 0.31 -3.81
N PRO A 68 56.73 0.02 -4.96
CA PRO A 68 56.75 0.99 -6.07
C PRO A 68 56.93 0.48 -7.52
N GLU A 69 56.55 1.38 -8.45
CA GLU A 69 57.07 1.63 -9.82
C GLU A 69 58.10 0.65 -10.47
N ALA A 70 57.78 0.18 -11.68
CA ALA A 70 58.69 0.17 -12.84
C ALA A 70 57.92 0.06 -14.16
N LYS A 71 58.55 0.47 -15.27
CA LYS A 71 58.01 0.41 -16.65
C LYS A 71 58.68 -0.71 -17.45
N SER A 72 57.96 -1.27 -18.42
CA SER A 72 58.55 -1.95 -19.58
C SER A 72 57.73 -1.65 -20.84
N GLU A 73 58.42 -1.51 -21.97
CA GLU A 73 57.86 -1.25 -23.30
C GLU A 73 57.83 -2.57 -24.10
N ASP A 74 56.81 -2.78 -24.96
CA ASP A 74 56.72 -3.74 -26.08
C ASP A 74 55.26 -3.80 -26.58
N GLU A 75 54.92 -4.09 -27.84
CA GLU A 75 55.60 -3.80 -29.11
C GLU A 75 54.55 -3.76 -30.26
N LEU A 76 54.89 -3.07 -31.36
CA LEU A 76 54.37 -3.15 -32.75
C LEU A 76 52.97 -3.75 -33.10
N CYS A 77 52.15 -2.96 -33.83
CA CYS A 77 51.41 -3.28 -35.08
C CYS A 77 50.35 -2.19 -35.38
N THR A 78 49.98 -1.79 -36.61
CA THR A 78 50.51 -1.98 -37.98
C THR A 78 49.96 -0.83 -38.86
N GLU A 79 50.49 -0.64 -40.08
CA GLU A 79 49.94 0.31 -41.05
C GLU A 79 48.52 -0.04 -41.51
N PHE A 80 47.68 0.97 -41.76
CA PHE A 80 46.55 0.85 -42.67
C PHE A 80 46.31 2.17 -43.42
N ASP A 81 46.64 2.17 -44.71
CA ASP A 81 46.48 3.32 -45.60
C ASP A 81 45.08 3.32 -46.25
N VAL A 82 44.38 4.46 -46.21
CA VAL A 82 43.01 4.59 -46.73
C VAL A 82 42.86 5.88 -47.54
N MET A 83 42.97 5.73 -48.86
CA MET A 83 42.74 6.82 -49.82
C MET A 83 41.28 7.28 -49.86
N ILE A 84 40.93 8.35 -49.12
CA ILE A 84 39.62 9.01 -49.29
C ILE A 84 39.65 9.94 -50.51
N LYS A 85 39.26 9.38 -51.66
CA LYS A 85 39.18 10.07 -52.95
C LYS A 85 37.91 10.94 -53.07
N VAL A 86 37.90 12.10 -52.43
CA VAL A 86 36.81 13.08 -52.57
C VAL A 86 36.72 13.58 -54.02
N LYS A 87 35.52 13.59 -54.58
CA LYS A 87 35.22 14.05 -55.95
C LYS A 87 34.47 15.37 -55.88
N GLU A 88 35.01 16.42 -56.49
CA GLU A 88 34.38 17.75 -56.51
C GLU A 88 33.24 17.87 -57.56
N GLN A 89 32.32 18.79 -57.28
CA GLN A 89 31.38 19.55 -58.16
C GLN A 89 29.92 19.51 -57.66
N PRO A 90 29.13 20.59 -57.86
CA PRO A 90 29.50 22.01 -57.85
C PRO A 90 28.55 22.84 -56.95
N LEU A 91 28.61 24.18 -57.02
CA LEU A 91 27.75 25.08 -56.27
C LEU A 91 26.33 25.14 -56.86
N CYS A 92 25.33 25.39 -56.01
CA CYS A 92 24.17 26.21 -56.34
C CYS A 92 24.30 27.57 -55.63
N HIS A 93 23.87 28.64 -56.28
CA HIS A 93 23.56 29.92 -55.62
C HIS A 93 22.05 30.00 -55.44
N GLU A 94 21.59 30.53 -54.31
CA GLU A 94 20.27 31.16 -54.21
C GLU A 94 20.45 32.57 -53.64
N GLU A 95 19.68 33.48 -54.22
CA GLU A 95 19.89 34.93 -54.15
C GLU A 95 18.76 35.54 -53.32
N ILE A 96 19.10 36.19 -52.20
CA ILE A 96 18.09 36.75 -51.29
C ILE A 96 17.53 38.04 -51.89
N VAL A 97 16.49 37.90 -52.70
CA VAL A 97 15.71 39.02 -53.24
C VAL A 97 14.85 39.60 -52.14
N VAL A 98 15.15 40.84 -51.74
CA VAL A 98 14.31 41.63 -50.83
C VAL A 98 13.20 42.29 -51.63
N SER A 99 11.94 42.10 -51.19
CA SER A 99 10.75 42.74 -51.75
C SER A 99 9.83 43.25 -50.64
N GLU A 100 9.99 44.51 -50.25
CA GLU A 100 8.96 45.25 -49.52
C GLU A 100 7.97 45.86 -50.52
N THR A 101 6.67 45.61 -50.37
CA THR A 101 5.61 46.49 -50.89
C THR A 101 4.35 46.42 -50.02
N ASN A 102 3.82 47.59 -49.66
CA ASN A 102 2.51 47.73 -49.01
C ASN A 102 1.39 47.78 -50.05
N SER A 103 0.24 47.14 -49.78
CA SER A 103 -1.08 47.62 -50.24
C SER A 103 -2.19 46.93 -49.42
N THR A 104 -2.90 47.64 -48.52
CA THR A 104 -4.15 48.41 -48.73
C THR A 104 -5.43 47.55 -48.60
N TYR A 105 -6.43 48.08 -47.90
CA TYR A 105 -7.69 47.43 -47.52
C TYR A 105 -8.67 47.22 -48.69
N HIS A 106 -9.44 46.13 -48.62
CA HIS A 106 -10.91 45.97 -48.73
C HIS A 106 -11.17 44.46 -48.59
N ASP A 107 -11.91 43.91 -47.62
CA ASP A 107 -13.22 44.25 -47.05
C ASP A 107 -14.36 44.23 -48.08
N ASP A 108 -14.93 43.04 -48.27
CA ASP A 108 -16.37 42.84 -48.47
C ASP A 108 -16.77 41.41 -48.02
N ALA A 109 -18.01 41.19 -47.60
CA ALA A 109 -18.42 39.99 -46.86
C ALA A 109 -19.71 39.33 -47.38
N LEU A 110 -19.65 38.02 -47.65
CA LEU A 110 -20.84 37.22 -47.98
C LEU A 110 -20.95 35.93 -47.13
N LYS A 111 -21.96 35.93 -46.25
CA LYS A 111 -22.53 34.71 -45.66
C LYS A 111 -23.42 34.03 -46.70
N LEU A 112 -23.35 32.70 -46.83
CA LEU A 112 -24.52 31.89 -47.21
C LEU A 112 -24.48 30.55 -46.47
N HIS A 113 -25.57 30.26 -45.75
CA HIS A 113 -26.04 28.92 -45.41
C HIS A 113 -27.47 28.81 -46.01
N PRO A 114 -27.99 27.60 -46.28
CA PRO A 114 -28.84 27.38 -47.45
C PRO A 114 -30.33 27.37 -47.12
N GLU A 115 -31.16 27.21 -48.14
CA GLU A 115 -32.47 26.58 -47.95
C GLU A 115 -32.85 25.68 -49.14
N THR A 116 -33.89 24.87 -48.94
CA THR A 116 -34.20 23.64 -49.70
C THR A 116 -35.51 23.81 -50.48
N GLN A 117 -35.92 22.74 -51.19
CA GLN A 117 -37.13 22.56 -52.00
C GLN A 117 -36.95 22.97 -53.47
N ASP A 118 -37.53 22.31 -54.47
CA ASP A 118 -38.12 20.97 -54.74
C ASP A 118 -38.97 21.20 -56.02
N THR A 119 -39.59 20.16 -56.59
CA THR A 119 -40.74 20.28 -57.53
C THR A 119 -40.41 20.54 -59.02
N GLU A 120 -40.13 19.44 -59.72
CA GLU A 120 -40.87 18.96 -60.92
C GLU A 120 -40.71 19.54 -62.35
N ILE A 121 -40.70 18.57 -63.31
CA ILE A 121 -41.29 18.58 -64.67
C ILE A 121 -40.80 19.63 -65.69
N SER A 122 -39.98 19.20 -66.67
CA SER A 122 -40.50 18.74 -67.98
C SER A 122 -39.41 18.22 -68.93
N SER A 123 -39.66 17.07 -69.57
CA SER A 123 -39.00 16.63 -70.83
C SER A 123 -39.66 17.37 -72.05
N PRO A 124 -39.28 17.20 -73.35
CA PRO A 124 -38.80 15.99 -74.06
C PRO A 124 -37.57 16.30 -75.00
N LEU A 125 -37.20 15.62 -76.10
CA LEU A 125 -37.86 14.68 -77.05
C LEU A 125 -36.78 13.90 -77.88
N HIS A 126 -37.25 12.95 -78.71
CA HIS A 126 -36.56 12.10 -79.72
C HIS A 126 -35.76 10.88 -79.18
N HIS A 127 -36.10 9.63 -79.52
CA HIS A 127 -36.25 8.93 -80.84
C HIS A 127 -34.88 8.45 -81.38
N GLU A 128 -34.69 7.26 -81.99
CA GLU A 128 -35.61 6.26 -82.59
C GLU A 128 -35.32 4.80 -82.15
N ASP A 129 -36.35 3.94 -82.22
CA ASP A 129 -36.50 2.59 -82.82
C ASP A 129 -35.24 1.66 -83.03
N GLU A 130 -35.31 0.31 -83.04
CA GLU A 130 -36.25 -0.60 -83.73
C GLU A 130 -36.66 -1.87 -82.94
N GLU A 131 -37.66 -2.59 -83.49
CA GLU A 131 -38.16 -3.89 -83.06
C GLU A 131 -37.27 -5.08 -83.51
N ALA A 132 -37.46 -6.26 -82.89
CA ALA A 132 -37.86 -7.48 -83.62
C ALA A 132 -38.09 -8.69 -82.68
N GLU A 133 -39.02 -9.56 -83.07
CA GLU A 133 -39.42 -10.78 -82.35
C GLU A 133 -38.29 -11.84 -82.20
N LYS A 134 -38.37 -12.63 -81.11
CA LYS A 134 -38.85 -14.04 -81.21
C LYS A 134 -38.99 -14.77 -79.88
N GLU A 135 -40.12 -15.47 -79.74
CA GLU A 135 -40.22 -16.61 -78.82
C GLU A 135 -39.33 -17.77 -79.29
N GLY A 136 -38.90 -18.63 -78.36
CA GLY A 136 -38.11 -19.84 -78.70
C GLY A 136 -36.89 -20.14 -77.82
N ALA A 137 -36.72 -19.48 -76.66
CA ALA A 137 -35.54 -19.65 -75.81
C ALA A 137 -35.83 -19.76 -74.30
N THR A 138 -36.92 -20.41 -73.90
CA THR A 138 -37.40 -20.50 -72.49
C THR A 138 -36.40 -21.12 -71.50
N SER A 139 -35.36 -21.84 -71.96
CA SER A 139 -34.26 -22.31 -71.12
C SER A 139 -33.07 -21.33 -71.07
N ALA A 140 -32.55 -20.90 -72.23
CA ALA A 140 -31.38 -20.02 -72.31
C ALA A 140 -31.68 -18.58 -71.81
N CYS A 141 -32.90 -18.08 -72.04
CA CYS A 141 -33.35 -16.80 -71.49
C CYS A 141 -33.46 -16.89 -69.95
N ALA A 142 -34.05 -17.97 -69.42
CA ALA A 142 -34.12 -18.20 -67.98
C ALA A 142 -32.73 -18.30 -67.33
N GLN A 143 -31.74 -18.92 -67.98
CA GLN A 143 -30.36 -18.95 -67.48
C GLN A 143 -29.69 -17.57 -67.49
N LYS A 144 -29.81 -16.79 -68.59
CA LYS A 144 -29.30 -15.41 -68.65
C LYS A 144 -29.96 -14.50 -67.61
N LEU A 145 -31.27 -14.61 -67.41
CA LEU A 145 -32.00 -13.89 -66.36
C LEU A 145 -31.57 -14.33 -64.96
N ASN A 146 -31.30 -15.62 -64.72
CA ASN A 146 -30.82 -16.13 -63.42
C ASN A 146 -29.40 -15.65 -63.11
N ILE A 147 -28.51 -15.56 -64.11
CA ILE A 147 -27.19 -14.93 -63.98
C ILE A 147 -27.35 -13.44 -63.61
N LYS A 148 -28.11 -12.68 -64.40
CA LYS A 148 -28.37 -11.25 -64.14
C LYS A 148 -29.05 -11.01 -62.78
N TYR A 149 -29.90 -11.93 -62.33
CA TYR A 149 -30.56 -11.88 -61.02
C TYR A 149 -29.65 -12.29 -59.84
N LYS A 150 -28.55 -13.03 -60.09
CA LYS A 150 -27.48 -13.23 -59.10
C LYS A 150 -26.61 -11.98 -59.00
N GLU A 151 -26.22 -11.40 -60.13
CA GLU A 151 -25.47 -10.15 -60.21
C GLU A 151 -26.22 -8.99 -59.52
N TYR A 152 -27.51 -8.80 -59.83
CA TYR A 152 -28.34 -7.81 -59.11
C TYR A 152 -28.47 -8.09 -57.62
N ARG A 153 -28.50 -9.35 -57.17
CA ARG A 153 -28.51 -9.68 -55.74
C ARG A 153 -27.16 -9.45 -55.06
N GLN A 154 -26.04 -9.64 -55.75
CA GLN A 154 -24.71 -9.32 -55.26
C GLN A 154 -24.56 -7.79 -55.13
N LEU A 155 -24.92 -7.03 -56.16
CA LEU A 155 -24.92 -5.57 -56.15
C LEU A 155 -25.83 -5.01 -55.05
N LEU A 156 -27.04 -5.56 -54.86
CA LEU A 156 -27.93 -5.17 -53.77
C LEU A 156 -27.34 -5.49 -52.39
N GLN A 157 -26.62 -6.61 -52.24
CA GLN A 157 -25.93 -6.96 -51.00
C GLN A 157 -24.73 -6.04 -50.73
N GLU A 158 -24.04 -5.56 -51.76
CA GLU A 158 -22.94 -4.60 -51.67
C GLU A 158 -23.44 -3.21 -51.30
N LEU A 159 -24.47 -2.71 -51.98
CA LEU A 159 -25.14 -1.45 -51.63
C LEU A 159 -25.73 -1.48 -50.21
N CYS A 160 -26.22 -2.64 -49.73
CA CYS A 160 -26.60 -2.80 -48.32
C CYS A 160 -25.41 -2.65 -47.37
N LYS A 161 -24.26 -3.30 -47.65
CA LYS A 161 -23.04 -3.17 -46.85
C LYS A 161 -22.54 -1.72 -46.84
N GLU A 162 -22.61 -1.00 -47.95
CA GLU A 162 -22.20 0.40 -48.06
C GLU A 162 -23.14 1.34 -47.30
N ARG A 163 -24.46 1.18 -47.46
CA ARG A 163 -25.47 1.88 -46.65
C ARG A 163 -25.21 1.67 -45.15
N ASP A 164 -24.92 0.45 -44.73
CA ASP A 164 -24.74 0.14 -43.30
C ASP A 164 -23.41 0.68 -42.75
N LYS A 165 -22.33 0.68 -43.55
CA LYS A 165 -21.10 1.43 -43.24
C LYS A 165 -21.37 2.94 -43.14
N ALA A 166 -22.08 3.53 -44.09
CA ALA A 166 -22.41 4.95 -44.10
C ALA A 166 -23.28 5.35 -42.90
N ARG A 167 -24.27 4.51 -42.54
CA ARG A 167 -25.10 4.67 -41.34
C ARG A 167 -24.28 4.55 -40.06
N HIS A 168 -23.33 3.62 -39.99
CA HIS A 168 -22.42 3.49 -38.85
C HIS A 168 -21.52 4.72 -38.71
N ASN A 169 -20.91 5.20 -39.81
CA ASN A 169 -20.10 6.41 -39.84
C ASN A 169 -20.92 7.66 -39.46
N SER A 170 -22.13 7.80 -39.97
CA SER A 170 -23.06 8.88 -39.62
C SER A 170 -23.40 8.84 -38.13
N SER A 171 -23.71 7.67 -37.56
CA SER A 171 -23.93 7.49 -36.12
C SER A 171 -22.69 7.84 -35.29
N GLN A 172 -21.49 7.43 -35.71
CA GLN A 172 -20.24 7.84 -35.04
C GLN A 172 -20.03 9.36 -35.08
N LEU A 173 -20.31 10.02 -36.21
CA LEU A 173 -20.19 11.47 -36.37
C LEU A 173 -21.23 12.21 -35.53
N GLN A 174 -22.49 11.75 -35.52
CA GLN A 174 -23.55 12.27 -34.66
C GLN A 174 -23.21 12.09 -33.18
N MET A 175 -22.62 10.95 -32.78
CA MET A 175 -22.14 10.74 -31.41
C MET A 175 -20.96 11.67 -31.06
N LYS A 176 -20.01 11.90 -31.97
CA LYS A 176 -18.93 12.88 -31.79
C LYS A 176 -19.48 14.30 -31.67
N LEU A 177 -20.42 14.70 -32.52
CA LEU A 177 -21.13 15.98 -32.44
C LEU A 177 -21.86 16.12 -31.09
N ALA A 178 -22.60 15.10 -30.66
CA ALA A 178 -23.27 15.10 -29.36
C ALA A 178 -22.27 15.16 -28.18
N GLN A 179 -21.08 14.57 -28.30
CA GLN A 179 -20.00 14.72 -27.32
C GLN A 179 -19.40 16.14 -27.32
N TYR A 180 -19.24 16.78 -28.48
CA TYR A 180 -18.83 18.18 -28.57
C TYR A 180 -19.88 19.12 -27.97
N PHE A 181 -21.17 18.94 -28.31
CA PHE A 181 -22.25 19.74 -27.74
C PHE A 181 -22.48 19.50 -26.25
N LYS A 182 -22.25 18.28 -25.74
CA LYS A 182 -22.22 18.04 -24.28
C LYS A 182 -21.04 18.72 -23.60
N LYS A 183 -19.82 18.57 -24.12
CA LYS A 183 -18.64 19.29 -23.61
C LYS A 183 -18.83 20.80 -23.63
N ALA A 184 -19.46 21.34 -24.68
CA ALA A 184 -19.83 22.75 -24.77
C ALA A 184 -20.93 23.15 -23.78
N GLY A 185 -21.93 22.30 -23.53
CA GLY A 185 -22.96 22.55 -22.51
C GLY A 185 -22.39 22.52 -21.09
N ASP A 186 -21.55 21.53 -20.80
CA ASP A 186 -20.87 21.38 -19.51
C ASP A 186 -19.86 22.52 -19.27
N SER A 187 -19.19 23.03 -20.32
CA SER A 187 -18.35 24.23 -20.22
C SER A 187 -19.17 25.51 -20.08
N VAL A 188 -20.26 25.69 -20.84
CA VAL A 188 -21.12 26.89 -20.79
C VAL A 188 -21.94 26.98 -19.50
N GLN A 189 -22.11 25.89 -18.73
CA GLN A 189 -22.66 25.98 -17.37
C GLN A 189 -21.62 26.39 -16.31
N LEU A 190 -20.32 26.29 -16.60
CA LEU A 190 -19.25 26.84 -15.76
C LEU A 190 -18.78 28.23 -16.24
N GLU A 191 -18.94 28.50 -17.53
CA GLU A 191 -18.66 29.74 -18.24
C GLU A 191 -19.97 30.32 -18.80
N GLY A 192 -20.94 30.52 -17.90
CA GLY A 192 -22.21 31.16 -18.21
C GLY A 192 -22.01 32.63 -18.50
N GLU A 193 -21.75 32.95 -19.78
CA GLU A 193 -21.44 34.28 -20.32
C GLU A 193 -20.59 35.14 -19.36
N LYS A 194 -19.27 34.84 -19.27
CA LYS A 194 -18.30 35.86 -18.83
C LYS A 194 -18.67 37.15 -19.56
N PRO A 195 -19.06 38.23 -18.85
CA PRO A 195 -19.57 39.43 -19.52
C PRO A 195 -18.49 39.92 -20.47
N VAL A 196 -18.87 40.40 -21.66
CA VAL A 196 -17.89 40.72 -22.73
C VAL A 196 -16.77 41.66 -22.24
N SER A 197 -17.04 42.49 -21.21
CA SER A 197 -16.04 43.29 -20.50
C SER A 197 -14.90 42.48 -19.83
N GLU A 198 -15.17 41.32 -19.22
CA GLU A 198 -14.14 40.46 -18.62
C GLU A 198 -13.26 39.81 -19.69
N GLN A 199 -13.86 39.30 -20.77
CA GLN A 199 -13.10 38.74 -21.90
C GLN A 199 -12.26 39.83 -22.60
N LEU A 200 -12.78 41.06 -22.70
CA LEU A 200 -12.03 42.23 -23.18
C LEU A 200 -10.90 42.61 -22.22
N GLN A 201 -11.09 42.55 -20.89
CA GLN A 201 -10.02 42.79 -19.92
C GLN A 201 -8.94 41.71 -19.94
N GLU A 202 -9.30 40.43 -20.13
CA GLU A 202 -8.32 39.36 -20.34
C GLU A 202 -7.52 39.62 -21.63
N TYR A 203 -8.18 39.96 -22.73
CA TYR A 203 -7.53 40.34 -23.99
C TYR A 203 -6.63 41.58 -23.84
N GLU A 204 -7.09 42.62 -23.14
CA GLU A 204 -6.31 43.83 -22.86
C GLU A 204 -5.05 43.51 -22.03
N ARG A 205 -5.16 42.65 -21.01
CA ARG A 205 -3.99 42.16 -20.24
C ARG A 205 -3.01 41.40 -21.13
N TYR A 206 -3.50 40.55 -22.05
CA TYR A 206 -2.63 39.85 -23.01
C TYR A 206 -1.96 40.82 -24.00
N ILE A 207 -2.68 41.82 -24.53
CA ILE A 207 -2.12 42.84 -25.43
C ILE A 207 -1.09 43.71 -24.72
N ASN A 208 -1.33 44.10 -23.46
CA ASN A 208 -0.37 44.84 -22.65
C ASN A 208 0.88 43.98 -22.41
N THR A 209 0.71 42.73 -21.94
CA THR A 209 1.83 41.78 -21.75
C THR A 209 2.65 41.57 -23.03
N LEU A 210 2.00 41.42 -24.19
CA LEU A 210 2.67 41.31 -25.49
C LEU A 210 3.36 42.61 -25.93
N THR A 211 2.88 43.77 -25.49
CA THR A 211 3.47 45.08 -25.77
C THR A 211 4.70 45.31 -24.89
N ASP A 212 4.61 44.98 -23.61
CA ASP A 212 5.72 44.99 -22.65
C ASP A 212 6.84 44.06 -23.10
N LEU A 213 6.53 42.80 -23.47
CA LEU A 213 7.50 41.85 -24.03
C LEU A 213 8.14 42.37 -25.34
N LYS A 214 7.36 43.01 -26.23
CA LYS A 214 7.90 43.67 -27.43
C LYS A 214 8.75 44.90 -27.12
N GLN A 215 8.54 45.57 -25.99
CA GLN A 215 9.37 46.69 -25.55
C GLN A 215 10.66 46.20 -24.89
N GLN A 216 10.57 45.18 -24.04
CA GLN A 216 11.72 44.49 -23.45
C GLN A 216 12.64 43.91 -24.53
N LEU A 217 12.11 43.13 -25.46
CA LEU A 217 12.90 42.53 -26.56
C LEU A 217 13.61 43.61 -27.40
N ARG A 218 12.96 44.75 -27.65
CA ARG A 218 13.60 45.89 -28.33
C ARG A 218 14.74 46.46 -27.48
N ALA A 219 14.48 46.81 -26.23
CA ALA A 219 15.49 47.34 -25.32
C ALA A 219 16.70 46.41 -25.14
N GLU A 220 16.47 45.10 -25.02
CA GLU A 220 17.51 44.07 -24.98
C GLU A 220 18.28 43.98 -26.30
N SER A 221 17.59 44.00 -27.45
CA SER A 221 18.25 43.96 -28.76
C SER A 221 19.12 45.20 -29.02
N GLU A 222 18.64 46.40 -28.65
CA GLU A 222 19.44 47.63 -28.76
C GLU A 222 20.61 47.64 -27.76
N ALA A 223 20.43 47.10 -26.54
CA ALA A 223 21.51 47.00 -25.56
C ALA A 223 22.61 46.02 -26.05
N ALA A 224 22.22 44.88 -26.59
CA ALA A 224 23.14 43.92 -27.20
C ALA A 224 23.84 44.51 -28.44
N GLN A 225 23.13 45.28 -29.27
CA GLN A 225 23.74 45.99 -30.40
C GLN A 225 24.77 47.03 -29.94
N ARG A 226 24.44 47.88 -28.95
CA ARG A 226 25.37 48.86 -28.38
C ARG A 226 26.63 48.18 -27.83
N GLN A 227 26.48 47.10 -27.07
CA GLN A 227 27.61 46.30 -26.57
C GLN A 227 28.46 45.70 -27.70
N ALA A 228 27.83 45.21 -28.78
CA ALA A 228 28.54 44.69 -29.94
C ALA A 228 29.30 45.80 -30.70
N GLU A 229 28.73 47.00 -30.80
CA GLU A 229 29.38 48.17 -31.41
C GLU A 229 30.55 48.69 -30.56
N ASP A 230 30.40 48.76 -29.24
CA ASP A 230 31.47 49.11 -28.29
C ASP A 230 32.64 48.12 -28.37
N LEU A 231 32.35 46.81 -28.31
CA LEU A 231 33.37 45.76 -28.43
C LEU A 231 34.05 45.78 -29.81
N ARG A 232 33.32 46.09 -30.88
CA ARG A 232 33.88 46.26 -32.22
C ARG A 232 34.82 47.47 -32.29
N LEU A 233 34.45 48.59 -31.67
CA LEU A 233 35.29 49.79 -31.61
C LEU A 233 36.57 49.56 -30.80
N GLN A 234 36.46 48.94 -29.62
CA GLN A 234 37.60 48.53 -28.80
C GLN A 234 38.53 47.57 -29.56
N SER A 235 37.98 46.59 -30.25
CA SER A 235 38.75 45.65 -31.10
C SER A 235 39.52 46.38 -32.21
N GLN A 236 38.89 47.35 -32.89
CA GLN A 236 39.53 48.17 -33.92
C GLN A 236 40.65 49.07 -33.34
N GLU A 237 40.44 49.65 -32.16
CA GLU A 237 41.47 50.47 -31.49
C GLU A 237 42.69 49.64 -31.09
N GLN A 238 42.48 48.43 -30.55
CA GLN A 238 43.57 47.53 -30.16
C GLN A 238 44.32 46.95 -31.38
N LEU A 239 43.60 46.64 -32.47
CA LEU A 239 44.23 46.24 -33.74
C LEU A 239 45.12 47.37 -34.30
N GLY A 240 44.64 48.62 -34.31
CA GLY A 240 45.44 49.77 -34.75
C GLY A 240 46.73 49.95 -33.94
N LYS A 241 46.65 49.83 -32.60
CA LYS A 241 47.82 49.88 -31.72
C LYS A 241 48.81 48.75 -32.02
N MET A 242 48.33 47.51 -32.20
CA MET A 242 49.18 46.38 -32.56
C MET A 242 49.82 46.53 -33.95
N GLU A 243 49.12 47.13 -34.93
CA GLU A 243 49.68 47.45 -36.25
C GLU A 243 50.76 48.54 -36.18
N ASP A 244 50.61 49.54 -35.30
CA ASP A 244 51.64 50.55 -35.03
C ASP A 244 52.88 49.96 -34.36
N GLU A 245 52.70 49.18 -33.28
CA GLU A 245 53.78 48.50 -32.57
C GLU A 245 54.51 47.49 -33.47
N TRP A 246 53.77 46.73 -34.29
CA TRP A 246 54.35 45.80 -35.26
C TRP A 246 55.17 46.52 -36.34
N ARG A 247 54.68 47.65 -36.88
CA ARG A 247 55.43 48.48 -37.82
C ARG A 247 56.71 49.03 -37.19
N ALA A 248 56.66 49.51 -35.95
CA ALA A 248 57.83 49.98 -35.22
C ALA A 248 58.86 48.85 -34.97
N LEU A 249 58.40 47.66 -34.57
CA LEU A 249 59.25 46.49 -34.35
C LEU A 249 59.91 46.01 -35.65
N MET A 250 59.17 45.96 -36.76
CA MET A 250 59.68 45.55 -38.06
C MET A 250 60.69 46.56 -38.63
N ALA A 251 60.46 47.86 -38.44
CA ALA A 251 61.44 48.89 -38.74
C ALA A 251 62.72 48.71 -37.91
N LEU A 252 62.61 48.54 -36.58
CA LEU A 252 63.76 48.30 -35.69
C LEU A 252 64.54 47.04 -36.07
N LYS A 253 63.85 45.96 -36.47
CA LYS A 253 64.43 44.69 -36.95
C LYS A 253 65.24 44.91 -38.24
N GLN A 254 64.67 45.61 -39.24
CA GLN A 254 65.38 45.97 -40.47
C GLN A 254 66.60 46.85 -40.17
N ASP A 255 66.42 47.90 -39.38
CA ASP A 255 67.44 48.90 -39.09
C ASP A 255 68.62 48.29 -38.32
N THR A 256 68.35 47.38 -37.37
CA THR A 256 69.37 46.61 -36.63
C THR A 256 70.11 45.64 -37.54
N ALA A 257 69.41 44.88 -38.39
CA ALA A 257 70.03 43.99 -39.37
C ALA A 257 70.95 44.75 -40.33
N VAL A 258 70.51 45.91 -40.84
CA VAL A 258 71.30 46.78 -41.71
C VAL A 258 72.53 47.33 -40.99
N LYS A 259 72.41 47.83 -39.75
CA LYS A 259 73.54 48.33 -38.96
C LYS A 259 74.62 47.27 -38.72
N MET A 260 74.21 46.02 -38.46
CA MET A 260 75.14 44.91 -38.25
C MET A 260 75.78 44.42 -39.55
N LEU A 261 75.01 44.24 -40.63
CA LEU A 261 75.50 43.73 -41.91
C LEU A 261 76.34 44.76 -42.69
N SER A 262 76.06 46.06 -42.55
CA SER A 262 76.78 47.14 -43.27
C SER A 262 78.29 47.12 -43.03
N ARG A 263 78.74 46.67 -41.85
CA ARG A 263 80.16 46.55 -41.49
C ARG A 263 80.92 45.47 -42.28
N ARG A 264 80.22 44.53 -42.92
CA ARG A 264 80.80 43.39 -43.66
C ARG A 264 80.46 43.37 -45.15
N LEU A 265 79.33 43.96 -45.54
CA LEU A 265 78.80 43.87 -46.92
C LEU A 265 78.64 45.23 -47.61
N GLY A 266 78.86 46.35 -46.90
CA GLY A 266 78.47 47.68 -47.38
C GLY A 266 76.97 47.94 -47.20
N LYS A 267 76.57 49.22 -47.24
CA LYS A 267 75.22 49.67 -46.83
C LYS A 267 74.09 49.12 -47.70
N GLU A 268 74.28 49.09 -49.02
CA GLU A 268 73.23 48.72 -49.97
C GLU A 268 73.01 47.21 -50.03
N ALA A 269 74.07 46.41 -50.11
CA ALA A 269 73.96 44.95 -50.02
C ALA A 269 73.43 44.48 -48.64
N ALA A 270 73.73 45.22 -47.56
CA ALA A 270 73.14 44.98 -46.25
C ALA A 270 71.62 45.24 -46.22
N ARG A 271 71.14 46.32 -46.84
CA ARG A 271 69.70 46.62 -47.02
C ARG A 271 69.00 45.54 -47.84
N ALA A 272 69.50 45.28 -49.05
CA ALA A 272 68.91 44.27 -49.94
C ALA A 272 68.84 42.88 -49.30
N LYS A 273 69.86 42.48 -48.53
CA LYS A 273 69.86 41.19 -47.80
C LYS A 273 68.88 41.19 -46.63
N ALA A 274 68.83 42.27 -45.83
CA ALA A 274 67.87 42.37 -44.73
C ALA A 274 66.41 42.34 -45.22
N GLU A 275 66.11 43.07 -46.29
CA GLU A 275 64.79 43.11 -46.94
C GLU A 275 64.41 41.77 -47.58
N ALA A 276 65.36 41.06 -48.20
CA ALA A 276 65.11 39.72 -48.73
C ALA A 276 64.77 38.71 -47.62
N SER A 277 65.51 38.72 -46.52
CA SER A 277 65.19 37.91 -45.34
C SER A 277 63.85 38.30 -44.70
N LEU A 278 63.53 39.59 -44.62
CA LEU A 278 62.28 40.06 -44.03
C LEU A 278 61.05 39.67 -44.90
N ARG A 279 61.18 39.72 -46.23
CA ARG A 279 60.13 39.26 -47.16
C ARG A 279 59.94 37.74 -47.12
N ALA A 280 61.01 36.96 -46.99
CA ALA A 280 60.92 35.51 -46.83
C ALA A 280 60.26 35.12 -45.49
N GLU A 281 60.54 35.85 -44.42
CA GLU A 281 59.89 35.70 -43.12
C GLU A 281 58.40 36.05 -43.18
N GLN A 282 58.04 37.19 -43.79
CA GLN A 282 56.63 37.60 -43.92
C GLN A 282 55.80 36.55 -44.67
N LEU A 283 56.32 35.99 -45.78
CA LEU A 283 55.61 34.96 -46.55
C LEU A 283 55.32 33.71 -45.71
N ARG A 284 56.26 33.29 -44.84
CA ARG A 284 56.07 32.19 -43.88
C ARG A 284 55.04 32.52 -42.79
N GLN A 285 55.00 33.77 -42.34
CA GLN A 285 54.00 34.23 -41.37
C GLN A 285 52.60 34.28 -42.00
N ASP A 286 52.47 34.73 -43.25
CA ASP A 286 51.21 34.73 -43.99
C ASP A 286 50.68 33.31 -44.23
N GLU A 287 51.56 32.35 -44.52
CA GLU A 287 51.24 30.92 -44.59
C GLU A 287 50.74 30.38 -43.24
N LEU A 288 51.43 30.69 -42.15
CA LEU A 288 51.04 30.30 -40.79
C LEU A 288 49.70 30.90 -40.37
N ILE A 289 49.42 32.16 -40.71
CA ILE A 289 48.13 32.83 -40.46
C ILE A 289 47.01 32.11 -41.24
N LYS A 290 47.23 31.79 -42.53
CA LYS A 290 46.27 31.01 -43.33
C LYS A 290 45.99 29.62 -42.74
N LEU A 291 47.02 28.93 -42.21
CA LEU A 291 46.87 27.64 -41.55
C LEU A 291 46.13 27.75 -40.20
N ARG A 292 46.46 28.73 -39.36
CA ARG A 292 45.75 29.00 -38.10
C ARG A 292 44.27 29.31 -38.34
N LEU A 293 43.96 30.14 -39.34
CA LEU A 293 42.59 30.46 -39.74
C LEU A 293 41.82 29.24 -40.27
N LYS A 294 42.48 28.33 -40.99
CA LYS A 294 41.90 27.02 -41.36
C LYS A 294 41.62 26.15 -40.13
N HIS A 295 42.56 26.05 -39.19
CA HIS A 295 42.40 25.26 -37.97
C HIS A 295 41.25 25.77 -37.10
N ILE A 296 41.14 27.09 -36.87
CA ILE A 296 40.01 27.69 -36.14
C ILE A 296 38.68 27.36 -36.84
N LYS A 297 38.60 27.48 -38.17
CA LYS A 297 37.40 27.11 -38.94
C LYS A 297 37.05 25.61 -38.85
N LEU A 298 38.04 24.72 -38.70
CA LEU A 298 37.81 23.30 -38.51
C LEU A 298 37.32 22.99 -37.09
N ASN A 299 37.94 23.58 -36.06
CA ASN A 299 37.50 23.42 -34.67
C ASN A 299 36.05 23.92 -34.50
N MET A 300 35.71 25.07 -35.08
CA MET A 300 34.31 25.56 -35.09
C MET A 300 33.32 24.66 -35.82
N LYS A 301 33.77 23.83 -36.78
CA LYS A 301 32.92 22.80 -37.39
C LYS A 301 32.78 21.57 -36.48
N ILE A 302 33.88 21.13 -35.86
CA ILE A 302 33.88 20.01 -34.91
C ILE A 302 32.91 20.31 -33.75
N CYS A 303 33.05 21.45 -33.07
CA CYS A 303 32.16 21.81 -31.95
C CYS A 303 30.68 21.94 -32.36
N LYS A 304 30.38 22.29 -33.62
CA LYS A 304 29.01 22.25 -34.16
C LYS A 304 28.50 20.83 -34.34
N LEU A 305 29.28 19.99 -35.02
CA LEU A 305 28.94 18.58 -35.25
C LEU A 305 28.78 17.82 -33.93
N GLU A 306 29.60 18.08 -32.90
CA GLU A 306 29.40 17.51 -31.57
C GLU A 306 28.14 18.03 -30.85
N ALA A 307 27.76 19.30 -31.08
CA ALA A 307 26.54 19.88 -30.50
C ALA A 307 25.26 19.45 -31.24
N GLU A 308 25.39 19.09 -32.51
CA GLU A 308 24.36 18.44 -33.32
C GLU A 308 24.24 16.96 -32.91
N LEU A 309 25.36 16.24 -32.77
CA LEU A 309 25.40 14.83 -32.36
C LEU A 309 24.83 14.63 -30.95
N ARG A 310 25.25 15.42 -29.95
CA ARG A 310 24.68 15.34 -28.58
C ARG A 310 23.17 15.63 -28.53
N ARG A 311 22.68 16.52 -29.39
CA ARG A 311 21.25 16.81 -29.54
C ARG A 311 20.51 15.66 -30.22
N GLY A 312 21.18 14.99 -31.17
CA GLY A 312 20.79 13.70 -31.73
C GLY A 312 20.64 12.67 -30.62
N GLU A 313 21.71 12.32 -29.90
CA GLU A 313 21.70 11.37 -28.77
C GLU A 313 20.60 11.63 -27.71
N GLU A 314 20.20 12.90 -27.51
CA GLU A 314 19.12 13.27 -26.59
C GLU A 314 17.69 13.14 -27.20
N HIS A 315 17.53 13.31 -28.51
CA HIS A 315 16.26 13.06 -29.25
C HIS A 315 16.09 11.61 -29.71
N ASP A 316 17.19 10.95 -30.07
CA ASP A 316 17.28 9.61 -30.64
C ASP A 316 17.38 8.53 -29.54
N ARG A 317 17.14 8.90 -28.28
CA ARG A 317 16.81 7.92 -27.22
C ARG A 317 15.55 7.16 -27.63
N ASP A 318 15.74 5.94 -28.12
CA ASP A 318 14.65 5.07 -28.56
C ASP A 318 13.52 5.05 -27.51
N PRO A 319 12.27 5.39 -27.85
CA PRO A 319 11.15 5.29 -26.91
C PRO A 319 10.99 3.88 -26.33
N THR A 320 11.47 2.84 -27.02
CA THR A 320 11.58 1.46 -26.53
C THR A 320 12.61 1.33 -25.40
N GLN A 321 13.76 2.01 -25.48
CA GLN A 321 14.74 2.06 -24.41
C GLN A 321 14.18 2.80 -23.18
N ILE A 322 13.52 3.94 -23.38
CA ILE A 322 12.88 4.69 -22.29
C ILE A 322 11.81 3.83 -21.60
N GLN A 323 10.98 3.10 -22.36
CA GLN A 323 10.02 2.14 -21.82
C GLN A 323 10.69 0.97 -21.08
N PHE A 324 11.84 0.47 -21.55
CA PHE A 324 12.58 -0.58 -20.86
C PHE A 324 13.19 -0.09 -19.53
N GLU A 325 13.78 1.10 -19.51
CA GLU A 325 14.28 1.76 -18.29
C GLU A 325 13.15 1.99 -17.28
N GLN A 326 11.98 2.45 -17.74
CA GLN A 326 10.78 2.60 -16.91
C GLN A 326 10.29 1.26 -16.35
N LEU A 327 10.13 0.22 -17.19
CA LEU A 327 9.70 -1.11 -16.76
C LEU A 327 10.69 -1.75 -15.76
N GLN A 328 11.99 -1.46 -15.90
CA GLN A 328 13.01 -1.90 -14.94
C GLN A 328 12.83 -1.20 -13.58
N ALA A 329 12.56 0.11 -13.57
CA ALA A 329 12.27 0.87 -12.35
C ALA A 329 10.95 0.42 -11.68
N GLU A 330 9.89 0.22 -12.45
CA GLU A 330 8.61 -0.29 -11.95
C GLU A 330 8.74 -1.69 -11.34
N LYS A 331 9.46 -2.60 -12.02
CA LYS A 331 9.77 -3.95 -11.50
C LYS A 331 10.57 -3.90 -10.20
N LEU A 332 11.50 -2.95 -10.07
CA LEU A 332 12.27 -2.75 -8.85
C LEU A 332 11.39 -2.24 -7.70
N GLU A 333 10.47 -1.32 -7.95
CA GLU A 333 9.56 -0.81 -6.91
C GLU A 333 8.51 -1.86 -6.51
N GLN A 334 7.97 -2.63 -7.47
CA GLN A 334 7.12 -3.80 -7.19
C GLN A 334 7.85 -4.82 -6.31
N LYS A 335 9.12 -5.10 -6.57
CA LYS A 335 9.95 -5.98 -5.72
C LYS A 335 10.10 -5.43 -4.30
N LYS A 336 10.49 -4.16 -4.13
CA LYS A 336 10.56 -3.52 -2.80
C LYS A 336 9.22 -3.59 -2.05
N GLN A 337 8.11 -3.41 -2.76
CA GLN A 337 6.78 -3.48 -2.15
C GLN A 337 6.43 -4.92 -1.72
N ALA A 338 6.73 -5.93 -2.54
CA ALA A 338 6.58 -7.33 -2.16
C ALA A 338 7.43 -7.69 -0.93
N GLU A 339 8.66 -7.19 -0.85
CA GLU A 339 9.55 -7.38 0.31
C GLU A 339 8.99 -6.72 1.59
N LYS A 340 8.46 -5.50 1.51
CA LYS A 340 7.76 -4.82 2.63
C LYS A 340 6.53 -5.63 3.11
N GLN A 341 5.71 -6.13 2.18
CA GLN A 341 4.52 -6.93 2.52
C GLN A 341 4.88 -8.30 3.10
N HIS A 342 5.94 -8.94 2.61
CA HIS A 342 6.48 -10.18 3.16
C HIS A 342 7.01 -9.97 4.59
N GLU A 343 7.79 -8.91 4.82
CA GLU A 343 8.30 -8.59 6.15
C GLU A 343 7.16 -8.27 7.15
N GLY A 344 6.13 -7.54 6.70
CA GLY A 344 4.91 -7.32 7.46
C GLY A 344 4.15 -8.61 7.80
N SER A 345 4.07 -9.54 6.84
CA SER A 345 3.44 -10.86 7.02
C SER A 345 4.20 -11.72 8.04
N VAL A 346 5.54 -11.76 7.97
CA VAL A 346 6.39 -12.46 8.95
C VAL A 346 6.26 -11.83 10.34
N LYS A 347 6.19 -10.50 10.44
CA LYS A 347 5.91 -9.78 11.71
C LYS A 347 4.55 -10.15 12.28
N LEU A 348 3.52 -10.31 11.45
CA LEU A 348 2.18 -10.74 11.87
C LEU A 348 2.17 -12.22 12.31
N GLN A 349 2.82 -13.11 11.56
CA GLN A 349 2.95 -14.53 11.91
C GLN A 349 3.62 -14.71 13.28
N LYS A 350 4.71 -13.98 13.56
CA LYS A 350 5.37 -13.98 14.89
C LYS A 350 4.44 -13.53 16.02
N LYS A 351 3.60 -12.51 15.79
CA LYS A 351 2.57 -12.08 16.76
C LYS A 351 1.51 -13.15 16.99
N ILE A 352 1.08 -13.85 15.94
CA ILE A 352 0.12 -14.96 16.03
C ILE A 352 0.71 -16.11 16.85
N SER A 353 1.95 -16.55 16.56
CA SER A 353 2.65 -17.59 17.34
C SER A 353 2.73 -17.26 18.83
N SER A 354 3.21 -16.06 19.17
CA SER A 354 3.31 -15.62 20.57
C SER A 354 1.94 -15.50 21.27
N SER A 355 0.89 -15.15 20.52
CA SER A 355 -0.49 -15.15 21.03
C SER A 355 -1.01 -16.56 21.29
N LEU A 356 -0.68 -17.53 20.42
CA LEU A 356 -1.03 -18.95 20.59
C LEU A 356 -0.28 -19.58 21.78
N GLU A 357 0.99 -19.24 21.97
CA GLU A 357 1.78 -19.61 23.17
C GLU A 357 1.11 -19.07 24.44
N CYS A 358 0.74 -17.79 24.46
CA CYS A 358 0.03 -17.17 25.58
C CYS A 358 -1.32 -17.86 25.88
N LEU A 359 -2.11 -18.14 24.84
CA LEU A 359 -3.37 -18.88 24.96
C LEU A 359 -3.15 -20.32 25.46
N SER A 360 -2.04 -20.97 25.10
CA SER A 360 -1.66 -22.29 25.61
C SER A 360 -1.39 -22.24 27.11
N HIS A 361 -0.57 -21.29 27.58
CA HIS A 361 -0.29 -21.08 29.00
C HIS A 361 -1.55 -20.74 29.81
N ILE A 362 -2.48 -19.95 29.24
CA ILE A 362 -3.78 -19.65 29.88
C ILE A 362 -4.65 -20.90 29.96
N LYS A 363 -4.70 -21.71 28.91
CA LYS A 363 -5.46 -22.98 28.84
C LYS A 363 -4.92 -24.03 29.83
N GLU A 364 -3.60 -24.07 30.03
CA GLU A 364 -2.97 -24.92 31.03
C GLU A 364 -3.29 -24.46 32.46
N LYS A 365 -3.11 -23.18 32.77
CA LYS A 365 -3.49 -22.60 34.07
C LYS A 365 -4.97 -22.81 34.38
N LEU A 366 -5.85 -22.64 33.39
CA LEU A 366 -7.28 -22.92 33.54
C LEU A 366 -7.57 -24.39 33.89
N ARG A 367 -6.90 -25.34 33.23
CA ARG A 367 -7.00 -26.78 33.56
C ARG A 367 -6.52 -27.08 34.99
N TRP A 368 -5.42 -26.46 35.41
CA TRP A 368 -4.90 -26.60 36.77
C TRP A 368 -5.89 -26.08 37.82
N CYS A 369 -6.40 -24.84 37.65
CA CYS A 369 -7.42 -24.27 38.53
C CYS A 369 -8.73 -25.10 38.53
N GLN A 370 -9.15 -25.64 37.38
CA GLN A 370 -10.31 -26.54 37.30
C GLN A 370 -10.09 -27.84 38.07
N MET A 371 -8.87 -28.38 38.10
CA MET A 371 -8.55 -29.56 38.89
C MET A 371 -8.51 -29.23 40.40
N GLU A 372 -7.91 -28.12 40.80
CA GLU A 372 -7.94 -27.67 42.20
C GLU A 372 -9.39 -27.46 42.67
N VAL A 373 -10.25 -26.81 41.88
CA VAL A 373 -11.67 -26.60 42.21
C VAL A 373 -12.42 -27.93 42.38
N LYS A 374 -12.08 -29.00 41.64
CA LYS A 374 -12.65 -30.34 41.86
C LYS A 374 -12.21 -30.90 43.22
N VAL A 375 -10.91 -30.92 43.49
CA VAL A 375 -10.36 -31.41 44.77
C VAL A 375 -10.92 -30.62 45.96
N LYS A 376 -11.11 -29.30 45.83
CA LYS A 376 -11.74 -28.46 46.87
C LYS A 376 -13.23 -28.78 47.07
N ARG A 377 -13.97 -29.15 46.02
CA ARG A 377 -15.36 -29.61 46.13
C ARG A 377 -15.44 -30.99 46.77
N GLU A 378 -14.56 -31.91 46.40
CA GLU A 378 -14.44 -33.24 47.02
C GLU A 378 -14.18 -33.11 48.53
N GLN A 379 -13.17 -32.30 48.92
CA GLN A 379 -12.88 -31.96 50.31
C GLN A 379 -14.07 -31.31 51.05
N LEU A 380 -14.83 -30.44 50.38
CA LEU A 380 -16.05 -29.86 50.97
C LEU A 380 -17.11 -30.94 51.21
N THR A 381 -17.39 -31.80 50.24
CA THR A 381 -18.38 -32.87 50.41
C THR A 381 -17.98 -33.88 51.49
N GLU A 382 -16.70 -34.20 51.63
CA GLU A 382 -16.19 -35.04 52.73
C GLU A 382 -16.52 -34.38 54.09
N VAL A 383 -16.16 -33.10 54.27
CA VAL A 383 -16.47 -32.34 55.49
C VAL A 383 -17.98 -32.26 55.75
N GLU A 384 -18.80 -32.07 54.71
CA GLU A 384 -20.26 -32.05 54.83
C GLU A 384 -20.83 -33.40 55.28
N THR A 385 -20.34 -34.54 54.76
CA THR A 385 -20.76 -35.87 55.25
C THR A 385 -20.36 -36.11 56.70
N VAL A 386 -19.15 -35.68 57.10
CA VAL A 386 -18.69 -35.76 58.49
C VAL A 386 -19.53 -34.87 59.42
N VAL A 387 -19.93 -33.68 58.96
CA VAL A 387 -20.84 -32.78 59.70
C VAL A 387 -22.25 -33.37 59.81
N ALA A 388 -22.78 -33.98 58.75
CA ALA A 388 -24.06 -34.68 58.76
C ALA A 388 -24.05 -35.85 59.77
N GLY A 389 -23.06 -36.75 59.67
CA GLY A 389 -22.91 -37.87 60.61
C GLY A 389 -22.78 -37.44 62.08
N LYS A 390 -22.11 -36.31 62.34
CA LYS A 390 -22.03 -35.70 63.68
C LYS A 390 -23.37 -35.11 64.14
N ARG A 391 -24.14 -34.46 63.26
CA ARG A 391 -25.50 -33.97 63.55
C ARG A 391 -26.46 -35.13 63.88
N ASP A 392 -26.38 -36.23 63.14
CA ASP A 392 -27.22 -37.41 63.37
C ASP A 392 -26.85 -38.13 64.66
N HIS A 393 -25.56 -38.28 64.96
CA HIS A 393 -25.09 -38.84 66.22
C HIS A 393 -25.54 -37.99 67.42
N LEU A 394 -25.38 -36.66 67.35
CA LEU A 394 -25.88 -35.73 68.37
C LEU A 394 -27.40 -35.83 68.55
N THR A 395 -28.15 -36.03 67.46
CA THR A 395 -29.60 -36.19 67.49
C THR A 395 -30.00 -37.51 68.17
N ARG A 396 -29.32 -38.62 67.87
CA ARG A 396 -29.52 -39.90 68.58
C ARG A 396 -29.23 -39.75 70.07
N VAL A 397 -28.09 -39.17 70.46
CA VAL A 397 -27.74 -38.94 71.88
C VAL A 397 -28.75 -38.05 72.60
N LYS A 398 -29.28 -37.00 71.95
CA LYS A 398 -30.38 -36.18 72.49
C LYS A 398 -31.68 -36.98 72.68
N GLN A 399 -32.03 -37.86 71.75
CA GLN A 399 -33.20 -38.73 71.86
C GLN A 399 -33.04 -39.77 72.99
N GLU A 400 -31.86 -40.36 73.15
CA GLU A 400 -31.56 -41.31 74.23
C GLU A 400 -31.55 -40.63 75.60
N ASN A 401 -30.95 -39.44 75.72
CA ASN A 401 -31.05 -38.64 76.94
C ASN A 401 -32.54 -38.32 77.26
N SER A 402 -33.33 -37.93 76.25
CA SER A 402 -34.78 -37.72 76.39
C SER A 402 -35.58 -39.00 76.71
N ARG A 403 -35.06 -40.19 76.38
CA ARG A 403 -35.63 -41.49 76.78
C ARG A 403 -35.28 -41.78 78.25
N LEU A 404 -34.01 -41.67 78.62
CA LEU A 404 -33.51 -41.88 79.98
C LEU A 404 -34.13 -40.89 80.98
N HIS A 405 -34.31 -39.63 80.61
CA HIS A 405 -34.99 -38.63 81.44
C HIS A 405 -36.45 -39.00 81.72
N ARG A 406 -37.21 -39.44 80.69
CA ARG A 406 -38.59 -39.93 80.86
C ARG A 406 -38.66 -41.23 81.66
N GLN A 407 -37.68 -42.13 81.52
CA GLN A 407 -37.58 -43.34 82.34
C GLN A 407 -37.25 -43.00 83.80
N ASN A 408 -36.34 -42.05 84.04
CA ASN A 408 -35.98 -41.59 85.38
C ASN A 408 -37.17 -40.89 86.08
N LEU A 409 -37.97 -40.12 85.34
CA LEU A 409 -39.21 -39.52 85.82
C LEU A 409 -40.24 -40.62 86.19
N ARG A 410 -40.50 -41.57 85.29
CA ARG A 410 -41.39 -42.72 85.57
C ARG A 410 -40.96 -43.56 86.77
N LEU A 411 -39.66 -43.78 86.95
CA LEU A 411 -39.14 -44.49 88.12
C LEU A 411 -39.28 -43.67 89.42
N LYS A 412 -39.24 -42.34 89.36
CA LYS A 412 -39.58 -41.47 90.50
C LYS A 412 -41.07 -41.51 90.83
N GLU A 413 -41.93 -41.48 89.81
CA GLU A 413 -43.40 -41.64 89.95
C GLU A 413 -43.75 -43.00 90.58
N GLN A 414 -43.24 -44.10 90.01
CA GLN A 414 -43.48 -45.47 90.49
C GLN A 414 -42.94 -45.74 91.89
N ARG A 415 -41.91 -45.01 92.33
CA ARG A 415 -41.31 -45.17 93.67
C ARG A 415 -42.22 -44.63 94.78
N GLY A 416 -43.17 -43.73 94.49
CA GLY A 416 -44.17 -43.24 95.45
C GLY A 416 -43.55 -42.75 96.78
N LEU A 417 -44.16 -43.13 97.91
CA LEU A 417 -43.67 -42.78 99.25
C LEU A 417 -42.25 -43.29 99.54
N LEU A 418 -41.80 -44.40 98.92
CA LEU A 418 -40.43 -44.90 99.08
C LEU A 418 -39.38 -43.88 98.56
N GLY A 419 -39.80 -42.85 97.82
CA GLY A 419 -38.99 -41.72 97.38
C GLY A 419 -38.85 -40.60 98.42
N ASN A 420 -39.82 -40.44 99.31
CA ASN A 420 -39.87 -39.38 100.32
C ASN A 420 -39.82 -39.98 101.72
N ARG A 421 -38.61 -40.03 102.31
CA ARG A 421 -38.37 -40.60 103.65
C ARG A 421 -39.28 -40.02 104.72
N VAL A 422 -39.58 -38.72 104.69
CA VAL A 422 -40.41 -38.06 105.70
C VAL A 422 -41.82 -38.64 105.65
N LEU A 423 -42.45 -38.62 104.47
CA LEU A 423 -43.82 -39.11 104.28
C LEU A 423 -43.97 -40.62 104.49
N LEU A 424 -42.90 -41.39 104.29
CA LEU A 424 -42.86 -42.81 104.62
C LEU A 424 -42.78 -43.04 106.14
N GLN A 425 -41.95 -42.26 106.84
CA GLN A 425 -41.87 -42.30 108.30
C GLN A 425 -43.17 -41.84 108.95
N ASP A 426 -43.79 -40.77 108.46
CA ASP A 426 -45.13 -40.32 108.90
C ASP A 426 -46.16 -41.45 108.75
N PHE A 427 -46.10 -42.23 107.65
CA PHE A 427 -46.98 -43.38 107.44
C PHE A 427 -46.69 -44.52 108.42
N GLU A 428 -45.42 -44.89 108.60
CA GLU A 428 -45.00 -45.90 109.59
C GLU A 428 -45.46 -45.51 111.01
N ASP A 429 -45.29 -44.24 111.42
CA ASP A 429 -45.76 -43.72 112.71
C ASP A 429 -47.29 -43.75 112.83
N THR A 430 -48.06 -43.49 111.76
CA THR A 430 -49.53 -43.64 111.79
C THR A 430 -50.00 -45.09 111.85
N VAL A 431 -49.29 -46.04 111.23
CA VAL A 431 -49.60 -47.47 111.35
C VAL A 431 -49.30 -47.96 112.76
N ASN A 432 -48.11 -47.63 113.29
CA ASN A 432 -47.74 -47.93 114.68
C ASN A 432 -48.76 -47.40 115.70
N ALA A 433 -49.34 -46.21 115.45
CA ALA A 433 -50.39 -45.64 116.29
C ALA A 433 -51.76 -46.33 116.10
N SER A 434 -52.07 -46.83 114.90
CA SER A 434 -53.28 -47.63 114.62
C SER A 434 -53.21 -48.99 115.31
N ASP A 435 -52.08 -49.68 115.21
CA ASP A 435 -51.87 -51.00 115.80
C ASP A 435 -51.97 -50.93 117.34
N GLN A 436 -51.43 -49.87 117.96
CA GLN A 436 -51.60 -49.59 119.39
C GLN A 436 -53.06 -49.33 119.81
N LEU A 437 -53.88 -48.74 118.93
CA LEU A 437 -55.31 -48.55 119.17
C LEU A 437 -56.07 -49.87 119.01
N GLU A 438 -55.68 -50.73 118.06
CA GLU A 438 -56.28 -52.06 117.88
C GLU A 438 -55.90 -53.01 119.02
N GLU A 439 -54.65 -53.03 119.48
CA GLU A 439 -54.25 -53.76 120.70
C GLU A 439 -55.04 -53.32 121.94
N GLN A 440 -55.29 -52.00 122.11
CA GLN A 440 -56.15 -51.50 123.18
C GLN A 440 -57.60 -51.99 123.04
N LEU A 441 -58.10 -52.08 121.80
CA LEU A 441 -59.43 -52.59 121.49
C LEU A 441 -59.53 -54.10 121.76
N GLU A 442 -58.51 -54.88 121.39
CA GLU A 442 -58.39 -56.31 121.69
C GLU A 442 -58.28 -56.56 123.20
N HIS A 443 -57.46 -55.80 123.92
CA HIS A 443 -57.37 -55.86 125.37
C HIS A 443 -58.72 -55.50 126.04
N LEU A 444 -59.48 -54.53 125.50
CA LEU A 444 -60.83 -54.22 125.98
C LEU A 444 -61.84 -55.35 125.69
N LYS A 445 -61.79 -55.99 124.51
CA LYS A 445 -62.59 -57.20 124.19
C LYS A 445 -62.24 -58.36 125.13
N CYS A 446 -60.96 -58.63 125.34
CA CYS A 446 -60.49 -59.67 126.26
C CYS A 446 -60.96 -59.40 127.69
N ARG A 447 -60.83 -58.16 128.18
CA ARG A 447 -61.32 -57.74 129.49
C ARG A 447 -62.85 -57.83 129.61
N GLN A 448 -63.59 -57.55 128.52
CA GLN A 448 -65.04 -57.78 128.47
C GLN A 448 -65.38 -59.28 128.53
N ALA A 449 -64.61 -60.14 127.87
CA ALA A 449 -64.74 -61.59 127.95
C ALA A 449 -64.39 -62.13 129.34
N GLU A 450 -63.34 -61.61 130.00
CA GLU A 450 -63.01 -61.92 131.40
C GLU A 450 -64.12 -61.50 132.36
N ILE A 451 -64.75 -60.34 132.17
CA ILE A 451 -65.91 -59.90 132.96
C ILE A 451 -67.10 -60.85 132.75
N LEU A 452 -67.34 -61.30 131.51
CA LEU A 452 -68.39 -62.29 131.21
C LEU A 452 -68.11 -63.67 131.83
N PHE A 453 -66.85 -64.15 131.81
CA PHE A 453 -66.47 -65.42 132.43
C PHE A 453 -66.43 -65.35 133.97
N SER A 454 -65.97 -64.25 134.56
CA SER A 454 -65.86 -64.08 136.02
C SER A 454 -67.21 -63.81 136.71
N CYS A 455 -68.23 -63.32 135.99
CA CYS A 455 -69.60 -63.26 136.50
C CYS A 455 -70.36 -64.60 136.40
N GLY A 456 -69.76 -65.67 135.87
CA GLY A 456 -70.42 -66.93 135.58
C GLY A 456 -70.68 -67.87 136.77
N GLY A 457 -70.27 -67.54 138.00
CA GLY A 457 -70.30 -68.51 139.09
C GLY A 457 -70.26 -67.95 140.52
N TRP A 458 -71.43 -67.56 141.05
CA TRP A 458 -71.93 -67.63 142.44
C TRP A 458 -73.32 -66.95 142.44
N LYS A 459 -74.39 -67.42 143.09
CA LYS A 459 -74.68 -68.64 143.87
C LYS A 459 -76.20 -68.87 143.85
N SER A 460 -76.65 -70.07 144.19
CA SER A 460 -78.08 -70.32 144.45
C SER A 460 -78.56 -69.64 145.74
N GLN A 461 -79.77 -69.07 145.69
CA GLN A 461 -80.86 -69.43 146.60
C GLN A 461 -82.21 -69.25 145.90
#